data_AF-A0A9P7GLR9-F1
#
_entry.id   AF-A0A9P7GLR9-F1
#
_cell.length_a   1.000
_cell.length_b   1.000
_cell.length_c   1.000
_cell.angle_alpha   90.00
_cell.angle_beta   90.00
_cell.angle_gamma   90.00
#
_symmetry.space_group_name_H-M   'P 1'
#
loop_
_entity.id
_entity.type
_entity.pdbx_description
1 polymer ?
#
loop_
_entity_poly.entity_id
_entity_poly.type
_entity_poly.pdbx_seq_one_letter_code
_entity_poly.pdbx_strand_id
1 'polypeptide(L)'
;MRGARVITLSTAWAWAIISASFGLNALIEAHRSQNALKSRAPPPTVLSIDVSDANISGIVLTVGSILVGLLTSNFVGGMCFDFSRNLVNRTLKLQALLLTFCCAWLFACATAFTYIFANRGAVVRAFVNGVELPHSVITALEKASGSSADYKTKDYLRYLAIFPWITLLFTAIAAMVLFQASSPRGPTTFNATRSEEDFQDKGRDVQKENSDV
;
A
#
# COMPACT_ATOMS: atom_id res chain seq x y z
N MET A 1 9.01 -14.05 18.17
CA MET A 1 8.34 -13.07 17.28
C MET A 1 8.18 -13.54 15.81
N ARG A 2 8.57 -14.77 15.43
CA ARG A 2 8.37 -15.24 14.03
C ARG A 2 6.90 -15.39 13.64
N GLY A 3 6.08 -15.98 14.50
CA GLY A 3 4.63 -16.13 14.26
C GLY A 3 3.92 -14.79 14.05
N ALA A 4 4.18 -13.80 14.90
CA ALA A 4 3.60 -12.46 14.76
C ALA A 4 3.93 -11.81 13.41
N ARG A 5 5.19 -11.92 12.94
CA ARG A 5 5.62 -11.38 11.64
C ARG A 5 4.87 -12.03 10.47
N VAL A 6 4.78 -13.37 10.47
CA VAL A 6 4.08 -14.12 9.42
C VAL A 6 2.60 -13.73 9.40
N ILE A 7 1.95 -13.68 10.56
CA ILE A 7 0.54 -13.31 10.66
C ILE A 7 0.32 -11.90 10.08
N THR A 8 1.09 -10.90 10.53
CA THR A 8 0.92 -9.52 10.04
C THR A 8 1.23 -9.36 8.56
N LEU A 9 2.24 -10.07 8.04
CA LEU A 9 2.59 -10.02 6.62
C LEU A 9 1.53 -10.69 5.77
N SER A 10 0.99 -11.84 6.19
CA SER A 10 -0.09 -12.54 5.50
C SER A 10 -1.39 -11.73 5.49
N THR A 11 -1.72 -11.06 6.59
CA THR A 11 -2.89 -10.17 6.64
C THR A 11 -2.70 -8.96 5.70
N ALA A 12 -1.53 -8.31 5.73
CA ALA A 12 -1.23 -7.20 4.82
C ALA A 12 -1.28 -7.66 3.35
N TRP A 13 -0.74 -8.84 3.04
CA TRP A 13 -0.78 -9.46 1.73
C TRP A 13 -2.22 -9.70 1.24
N ALA A 14 -3.08 -10.29 2.08
CA ALA A 14 -4.47 -10.57 1.72
C ALA A 14 -5.23 -9.27 1.37
N TRP A 15 -5.09 -8.23 2.21
CA TRP A 15 -5.73 -6.94 1.95
C TRP A 15 -5.15 -6.20 0.74
N ALA A 16 -3.85 -6.38 0.46
CA ALA A 16 -3.23 -5.81 -0.73
C ALA A 16 -3.80 -6.43 -2.02
N ILE A 17 -4.01 -7.76 -2.04
CA ILE A 17 -4.65 -8.45 -3.17
C ILE A 17 -6.10 -8.00 -3.34
N ILE A 18 -6.88 -7.96 -2.25
CA ILE A 18 -8.28 -7.54 -2.30
C ILE A 18 -8.38 -6.12 -2.89
N SER A 19 -7.57 -5.17 -2.39
CA SER A 19 -7.51 -3.81 -2.91
C SER A 19 -7.13 -3.76 -4.39
N ALA A 20 -6.12 -4.55 -4.80
CA ALA A 20 -5.71 -4.64 -6.20
C ALA A 20 -6.83 -5.18 -7.11
N SER A 21 -7.58 -6.20 -6.68
CA SER A 21 -8.71 -6.74 -7.43
C SER A 21 -9.81 -5.70 -7.64
N PHE A 22 -10.17 -4.94 -6.60
CA PHE A 22 -11.14 -3.84 -6.73
C PHE A 22 -10.63 -2.71 -7.64
N GLY A 23 -9.35 -2.36 -7.54
CA GLY A 23 -8.71 -1.39 -8.43
C GLY A 23 -8.77 -1.77 -9.91
N LEU A 24 -8.44 -3.02 -10.23
CA LEU A 24 -8.54 -3.54 -11.59
C LEU A 24 -9.99 -3.57 -12.09
N ASN A 25 -10.94 -4.01 -11.26
CA ASN A 25 -12.35 -4.02 -11.64
C ASN A 25 -12.88 -2.61 -11.91
N ALA A 26 -12.54 -1.64 -11.07
CA ALA A 26 -12.89 -0.24 -11.26
C ALA A 26 -12.31 0.34 -12.55
N LEU A 27 -11.09 -0.04 -12.93
CA LEU A 27 -10.44 0.40 -14.17
C LEU A 27 -11.14 -0.18 -15.41
N ILE A 28 -11.51 -1.46 -15.38
CA ILE A 28 -12.26 -2.11 -16.46
C ILE A 28 -13.62 -1.43 -16.65
N GLU A 29 -14.33 -1.17 -15.55
CA GLU A 29 -15.65 -0.52 -15.60
C GLU A 29 -15.55 0.95 -16.05
N ALA A 30 -14.50 1.67 -15.65
CA ALA A 30 -14.23 3.02 -16.14
C ALA A 30 -14.04 3.04 -17.67
N HIS A 31 -13.29 2.10 -18.24
CA HIS A 31 -13.14 1.99 -19.70
C HIS A 31 -14.44 1.58 -20.41
N ARG A 32 -15.20 0.63 -19.84
CA ARG A 32 -16.49 0.19 -20.41
C ARG A 32 -17.50 1.32 -20.47
N SER A 33 -17.64 2.09 -19.38
CA SER A 33 -18.57 3.21 -19.32
C SER A 33 -18.24 4.30 -20.34
N GLN A 34 -16.95 4.64 -20.52
CA GLN A 34 -16.52 5.57 -21.56
C GLN A 34 -16.87 5.08 -22.97
N ASN A 35 -16.61 3.80 -23.26
CA ASN A 35 -16.89 3.22 -24.57
C ASN A 35 -18.40 3.14 -24.85
N ALA A 36 -19.21 2.81 -23.83
CA ALA A 36 -20.67 2.78 -23.92
C ALA A 36 -21.27 4.18 -24.15
N LEU A 37 -20.68 5.23 -23.58
CA LEU A 37 -21.11 6.61 -23.79
C LEU A 37 -20.72 7.11 -25.18
N LYS A 38 -19.52 6.77 -25.66
CA LYS A 38 -19.07 7.07 -27.03
C LYS A 38 -19.93 6.40 -28.10
N SER A 39 -20.39 5.16 -27.87
CA SER A 39 -21.23 4.44 -28.83
C SER A 39 -22.68 4.92 -28.87
N ARG A 40 -23.17 5.59 -27.81
CA ARG A 40 -24.52 6.16 -27.73
C ARG A 40 -24.62 7.60 -28.20
N ALA A 41 -23.50 8.27 -28.46
CA ALA A 41 -23.50 9.64 -28.96
C ALA A 41 -24.02 9.66 -30.42
N PRO A 42 -25.12 10.38 -30.72
CA PRO A 42 -25.64 10.47 -32.08
C PRO A 42 -24.65 11.26 -32.96
N PRO A 43 -24.33 10.77 -34.18
CA PRO A 43 -23.57 11.55 -35.15
C PRO A 43 -24.27 12.90 -35.40
N PRO A 44 -23.57 14.05 -35.48
CA PRO A 44 -22.12 14.27 -35.54
C PRO A 44 -21.46 14.64 -34.18
N THR A 45 -22.06 14.22 -33.06
CA THR A 45 -21.60 14.64 -31.72
C THR A 45 -20.38 13.85 -31.28
N VAL A 46 -19.28 14.53 -30.96
CA VAL A 46 -18.09 13.92 -30.37
C VAL A 46 -18.11 14.19 -28.87
N LEU A 47 -18.19 13.12 -28.07
CA LEU A 47 -18.20 13.20 -26.62
C LEU A 47 -16.78 13.02 -26.07
N SER A 48 -16.23 14.05 -25.44
CA SER A 48 -14.95 14.01 -24.73
C SER A 48 -15.19 14.06 -23.23
N ILE A 49 -15.06 12.92 -22.57
CA ILE A 49 -15.19 12.81 -21.12
C ILE A 49 -13.78 12.87 -20.54
N ASP A 50 -13.45 13.99 -19.90
CA ASP A 50 -12.18 14.13 -19.19
C ASP A 50 -12.34 13.61 -17.76
N VAL A 51 -11.75 12.44 -17.54
CA VAL A 51 -11.64 11.77 -16.24
C VAL A 51 -10.18 11.37 -15.95
N SER A 52 -9.25 12.05 -16.64
CA SER A 52 -7.82 11.73 -16.59
C SER A 52 -7.29 11.73 -15.15
N ASP A 53 -7.68 12.71 -14.34
CA ASP A 53 -7.25 12.84 -12.95
C ASP A 53 -7.64 11.63 -12.07
N ALA A 54 -8.89 11.19 -12.16
CA ALA A 54 -9.41 10.06 -11.36
C ALA A 54 -8.84 8.72 -11.85
N ASN A 55 -8.67 8.56 -13.16
CA ASN A 55 -8.09 7.35 -13.74
C ASN A 55 -6.60 7.21 -13.40
N ILE A 56 -5.81 8.27 -13.55
CA ILE A 56 -4.37 8.25 -13.25
C ILE A 56 -4.16 7.96 -11.76
N SER A 57 -4.87 8.67 -10.88
CA SER A 57 -4.75 8.44 -9.43
C SER A 57 -5.21 7.04 -9.01
N GLY A 58 -6.29 6.52 -9.59
CA GLY A 58 -6.77 5.14 -9.35
C GLY A 58 -5.80 4.07 -9.84
N ILE A 59 -5.17 4.26 -11.00
CA ILE A 59 -4.13 3.35 -11.51
C ILE A 59 -2.94 3.32 -10.57
N VAL A 60 -2.43 4.48 -10.16
CA VAL A 60 -1.26 4.57 -9.25
C VAL A 60 -1.56 3.90 -7.91
N LEU A 61 -2.77 4.04 -7.39
CA LEU A 61 -3.22 3.39 -6.16
C LEU A 61 -3.27 1.85 -6.30
N THR A 62 -3.74 1.37 -7.45
CA THR A 62 -3.79 -0.07 -7.77
C THR A 62 -2.38 -0.64 -7.90
N VAL A 63 -1.48 0.06 -8.59
CA VAL A 63 -0.06 -0.31 -8.72
C VAL A 63 0.62 -0.36 -7.35
N GLY A 64 0.34 0.62 -6.48
CA GLY A 64 0.84 0.61 -5.10
C GLY A 64 0.37 -0.62 -4.32
N SER A 65 -0.91 -1.01 -4.46
CA SER A 65 -1.46 -2.20 -3.79
C SER A 65 -0.81 -3.49 -4.30
N ILE A 66 -0.62 -3.63 -5.62
CA ILE A 66 0.08 -4.77 -6.23
C ILE A 66 1.52 -4.85 -5.72
N LEU A 67 2.22 -3.71 -5.65
CA LEU A 67 3.59 -3.65 -5.18
C LEU A 67 3.70 -4.13 -3.72
N VAL A 68 2.81 -3.69 -2.83
CA VAL A 68 2.74 -4.23 -1.45
C VAL A 68 2.51 -5.74 -1.46
N GLY A 69 1.58 -6.23 -2.28
CA GLY A 69 1.30 -7.65 -2.42
C GLY A 69 2.53 -8.45 -2.85
N LEU A 70 3.29 -7.95 -3.82
CA LEU A 70 4.52 -8.60 -4.29
C LEU A 70 5.62 -8.62 -3.21
N LEU A 71 5.83 -7.49 -2.52
CA LEU A 71 6.84 -7.39 -1.46
C LEU A 71 6.51 -8.32 -0.30
N THR A 72 5.26 -8.29 0.18
CA THR A 72 4.80 -9.16 1.28
C THR A 72 4.84 -10.63 0.88
N SER A 73 4.48 -10.98 -0.36
CA SER A 73 4.60 -12.34 -0.90
C SER A 73 6.05 -12.82 -0.92
N ASN A 74 6.98 -11.96 -1.33
CA ASN A 74 8.41 -12.28 -1.33
C ASN A 74 8.94 -12.51 0.08
N PHE A 75 8.54 -11.67 1.05
CA PHE A 75 8.97 -11.78 2.44
C PHE A 75 8.42 -13.03 3.13
N VAL A 76 7.16 -13.40 2.88
CA VAL A 76 6.58 -14.65 3.37
C VAL A 76 7.25 -15.86 2.72
N GLY A 77 7.45 -15.83 1.40
CA GLY A 77 8.13 -16.89 0.65
C GLY A 77 9.56 -17.13 1.15
N GLY A 78 10.33 -16.06 1.35
CA GLY A 78 11.70 -16.14 1.88
C GLY A 78 11.80 -16.69 3.31
N MET A 79 10.72 -16.64 4.10
CA MET A 79 10.68 -17.28 5.43
C MET A 79 10.35 -18.77 5.37
N CYS A 80 9.57 -19.20 4.37
CA CYS A 80 9.18 -20.59 4.14
C CYS A 80 10.32 -21.43 3.52
N PHE A 81 11.18 -20.83 2.68
CA PHE A 81 12.32 -21.54 2.07
C PHE A 81 13.62 -21.38 2.88
N ASP A 82 14.18 -22.48 3.37
CA ASP A 82 15.38 -22.49 4.21
C ASP A 82 16.63 -21.88 3.55
N PHE A 83 16.76 -21.98 2.22
CA PHE A 83 17.89 -21.43 1.46
C PHE A 83 17.98 -19.90 1.52
N SER A 84 16.83 -19.21 1.69
CA SER A 84 16.75 -17.75 1.69
C SER A 84 16.80 -17.13 3.09
N ARG A 85 16.74 -17.94 4.16
CA ARG A 85 16.64 -17.45 5.55
C ARG A 85 17.80 -16.56 5.98
N ASN A 86 19.02 -16.85 5.51
CA ASN A 86 20.19 -16.02 5.83
C ASN A 86 20.15 -14.66 5.14
N LEU A 87 19.66 -14.59 3.89
CA LEU A 87 19.45 -13.34 3.17
C LEU A 87 18.32 -12.50 3.77
N VAL A 88 17.21 -13.14 4.16
CA VAL A 88 16.07 -12.46 4.80
C VAL A 88 16.49 -11.84 6.13
N ASN A 89 17.24 -12.56 6.97
CA ASN A 89 17.74 -12.01 8.23
C ASN A 89 18.73 -10.86 8.03
N ARG A 90 19.55 -10.90 6.97
CA ARG A 90 20.51 -9.83 6.65
C ARG A 90 19.84 -8.58 6.05
N THR A 91 18.70 -8.75 5.39
CA THR A 91 17.96 -7.66 4.73
C THR A 91 16.79 -7.11 5.56
N LEU A 92 16.61 -7.53 6.82
CA LEU A 92 15.49 -7.10 7.68
C LEU A 92 15.26 -5.58 7.74
N LYS A 93 16.34 -4.78 7.79
CA LYS A 93 16.25 -3.32 7.80
C LYS A 93 15.78 -2.76 6.45
N LEU A 94 16.24 -3.34 5.35
CA LEU A 94 15.83 -2.97 4.00
C LEU A 94 14.36 -3.34 3.74
N GLN A 95 13.94 -4.51 4.21
CA GLN A 95 12.53 -4.94 4.14
C GLN A 95 11.62 -3.99 4.93
N ALA A 96 12.03 -3.57 6.12
CA ALA A 96 11.30 -2.60 6.93
C ALA A 96 11.20 -1.24 6.22
N LEU A 97 12.31 -0.73 5.68
CA LEU A 97 12.37 0.54 4.94
C LEU A 97 11.48 0.52 3.69
N LEU A 98 11.57 -0.55 2.89
CA LEU A 98 10.74 -0.74 1.69
C LEU A 98 9.26 -0.76 2.04
N LEU A 99 8.87 -1.49 3.10
CA LEU A 99 7.48 -1.57 3.51
C LEU A 99 6.96 -0.24 4.06
N THR A 100 7.77 0.53 4.80
CA THR A 100 7.40 1.90 5.21
C THR A 100 7.31 2.86 4.05
N PHE A 101 8.22 2.78 3.08
CA PHE A 101 8.16 3.59 1.87
C PHE A 101 6.86 3.28 1.11
N CYS A 102 6.52 2.01 0.96
CA CYS A 102 5.28 1.59 0.31
C CYS A 102 4.03 2.01 1.11
N CYS A 103 4.08 1.98 2.45
CA CYS A 103 3.02 2.50 3.30
C CYS A 103 2.82 4.01 3.13
N ALA A 104 3.89 4.79 3.12
CA ALA A 104 3.84 6.24 2.91
C ALA A 104 3.35 6.57 1.48
N TRP A 105 3.79 5.80 0.49
CA TRP A 105 3.33 5.90 -0.88
C TRP A 105 1.82 5.63 -0.99
N LEU A 106 1.33 4.55 -0.39
CA LEU A 106 -0.10 4.24 -0.35
C LEU A 106 -0.89 5.33 0.37
N PHE A 107 -0.37 5.89 1.46
CA PHE A 107 -1.00 7.01 2.16
C PHE A 107 -1.15 8.24 1.27
N ALA A 108 -0.08 8.62 0.56
CA ALA A 108 -0.11 9.73 -0.38
C ALA A 108 -1.12 9.49 -1.51
N CYS A 109 -1.12 8.30 -2.10
CA CYS A 109 -2.04 7.94 -3.18
C CYS A 109 -3.50 7.90 -2.72
N ALA A 110 -3.78 7.29 -1.56
CA ALA A 110 -5.12 7.22 -1.00
C ALA A 110 -5.67 8.60 -0.65
N THR A 111 -4.82 9.49 -0.11
CA THR A 111 -5.19 10.88 0.21
C THR A 111 -5.46 11.68 -1.07
N ALA A 112 -4.60 11.57 -2.08
CA ALA A 112 -4.81 12.23 -3.37
C ALA A 112 -6.10 11.74 -4.05
N PHE A 113 -6.33 10.42 -4.07
CA PHE A 113 -7.53 9.84 -4.66
C PHE A 113 -8.81 10.25 -3.92
N THR A 114 -8.81 10.22 -2.58
CA THR A 114 -9.96 10.67 -1.78
C THR A 114 -10.24 12.15 -1.95
N TYR A 115 -9.22 13.00 -2.06
CA TYR A 115 -9.40 14.42 -2.36
C TYR A 115 -10.07 14.64 -3.73
N ILE A 116 -9.60 13.94 -4.77
CA ILE A 116 -10.19 14.00 -6.11
C ILE A 116 -11.63 13.48 -6.09
N PHE A 117 -11.88 12.35 -5.42
CA PHE A 117 -13.22 11.76 -5.30
C PHE A 117 -14.21 12.66 -4.54
N ALA A 118 -13.74 13.38 -3.51
CA ALA A 118 -14.59 14.26 -2.70
C ALA A 118 -14.92 15.59 -3.40
N ASN A 119 -13.93 16.18 -4.09
CA ASN A 119 -13.99 17.55 -4.60
C ASN A 119 -14.16 17.67 -6.12
N ARG A 120 -13.88 16.62 -6.90
CA ARG A 120 -14.01 16.64 -8.37
C ARG A 120 -15.12 15.70 -8.85
N GLY A 121 -15.64 15.99 -10.04
CA GLY A 121 -16.51 15.13 -10.84
C GLY A 121 -15.91 14.93 -12.22
N ALA A 122 -16.49 14.04 -13.03
CA ALA A 122 -16.08 13.89 -14.42
C ALA A 122 -16.40 15.17 -15.20
N VAL A 123 -15.42 15.74 -15.90
CA VAL A 123 -15.68 16.90 -16.78
C VAL A 123 -16.16 16.36 -18.12
N VAL A 124 -17.46 16.43 -18.37
CA VAL A 124 -18.07 15.99 -19.62
C VAL A 124 -18.08 17.17 -20.59
N ARG A 125 -17.36 17.05 -21.71
CA ARG A 125 -17.40 18.01 -22.82
C ARG A 125 -18.05 17.34 -24.03
N ALA A 126 -19.07 17.97 -24.59
CA ALA A 126 -19.74 17.50 -25.79
C ALA A 126 -19.48 18.49 -26.92
N PHE A 127 -19.07 18.00 -28.08
CA PHE A 127 -18.80 18.80 -29.26
C PHE A 127 -19.77 18.43 -30.38
N VAL A 128 -20.35 19.42 -31.05
CA VAL A 128 -21.18 19.23 -32.24
C VAL A 128 -20.54 20.05 -33.36
N ASN A 129 -20.14 19.40 -34.46
CA ASN A 129 -19.45 20.05 -35.58
C ASN A 129 -18.24 20.91 -35.15
N GLY A 130 -17.51 20.47 -34.12
CA GLY A 130 -16.32 21.18 -33.60
C GLY A 130 -16.61 22.33 -32.62
N VAL A 131 -17.87 22.63 -32.33
CA VAL A 131 -18.25 23.65 -31.33
C VAL A 131 -18.60 22.97 -30.00
N GLU A 132 -17.98 23.42 -28.91
CA GLU A 132 -18.27 22.94 -27.56
C GLU A 132 -19.67 23.38 -27.12
N LEU A 133 -20.49 22.43 -26.69
CA LEU A 133 -21.82 22.70 -26.16
C LEU A 133 -21.72 23.39 -24.79
N PRO A 134 -22.58 24.38 -24.50
CA PRO A 134 -22.64 24.99 -23.18
C PRO A 134 -22.94 23.95 -22.09
N HIS A 135 -22.33 24.10 -20.91
CA HIS A 135 -22.54 23.20 -19.77
C HIS A 135 -24.02 23.00 -19.40
N SER A 136 -24.88 24.01 -19.58
CA SER A 136 -26.32 23.92 -19.34
C SER A 136 -27.01 22.85 -20.20
N VAL A 137 -26.57 22.69 -21.45
CA VAL A 137 -27.11 21.68 -22.37
C VAL A 137 -26.60 20.29 -22.00
N ILE A 138 -25.34 20.19 -21.57
CA ILE A 138 -24.72 18.95 -21.13
C ILE A 138 -25.43 18.41 -19.88
N THR A 139 -25.70 19.25 -18.88
CA THR A 139 -26.43 18.83 -17.67
C THR A 139 -27.87 18.41 -17.97
N ALA A 140 -28.54 19.06 -18.93
CA ALA A 140 -29.87 18.66 -19.37
C ALA A 140 -29.82 17.30 -20.09
N LEU A 141 -28.81 17.07 -20.92
CA LEU A 141 -28.60 15.80 -21.64
C LEU A 141 -28.19 14.67 -20.69
N GLU A 142 -27.39 14.95 -19.66
CA GLU A 142 -27.05 14.02 -18.58
C GLU A 142 -28.28 13.58 -17.80
N LYS A 143 -29.15 14.54 -17.44
CA LYS A 143 -30.46 14.23 -16.81
C LYS A 143 -31.36 13.40 -17.74
N ALA A 144 -31.39 13.71 -19.03
CA ALA A 144 -32.20 12.99 -20.00
C ALA A 144 -31.65 11.58 -20.33
N SER A 145 -30.33 11.41 -20.32
CA SER A 145 -29.66 10.13 -20.60
C SER A 145 -29.50 9.25 -19.36
N GLY A 146 -29.82 9.76 -18.17
CA GLY A 146 -29.67 9.06 -16.90
C GLY A 146 -28.20 8.81 -16.49
N SER A 147 -27.23 9.43 -17.17
CA SER A 147 -25.81 9.26 -16.87
C SER A 147 -25.32 10.45 -16.04
N SER A 148 -25.04 10.21 -14.76
CA SER A 148 -24.49 11.24 -13.88
C SER A 148 -22.97 11.37 -14.05
N ALA A 149 -22.50 12.59 -14.26
CA ALA A 149 -21.07 12.94 -14.23
C ALA A 149 -20.46 12.86 -12.82
N ASP A 150 -21.29 12.75 -11.78
CA ASP A 150 -20.81 12.65 -10.41
C ASP A 150 -20.07 11.32 -10.18
N TYR A 151 -18.92 11.41 -9.53
CA TYR A 151 -18.15 10.24 -9.12
C TYR A 151 -18.79 9.53 -7.92
N LYS A 152 -19.52 10.28 -7.08
CA LYS A 152 -20.12 9.75 -5.85
C LYS A 152 -21.25 8.75 -6.09
N THR A 153 -21.89 8.82 -7.27
CA THR A 153 -22.98 7.91 -7.64
C THR A 153 -22.47 6.57 -8.20
N LYS A 154 -21.16 6.39 -8.34
CA LYS A 154 -20.56 5.19 -8.93
C LYS A 154 -19.99 4.30 -7.84
N ASP A 155 -20.65 3.18 -7.58
CA ASP A 155 -20.29 2.25 -6.50
C ASP A 155 -18.84 1.74 -6.61
N TYR A 156 -18.35 1.53 -7.84
CA TYR A 156 -16.99 1.05 -8.07
C TYR A 156 -15.91 2.08 -7.66
N LEU A 157 -16.16 3.38 -7.77
CA LEU A 157 -15.27 4.42 -7.23
C LEU A 157 -15.32 4.47 -5.71
N ARG A 158 -16.50 4.25 -5.12
CA ARG A 158 -16.67 4.25 -3.66
C ARG A 158 -15.89 3.09 -3.02
N TYR A 159 -15.98 1.89 -3.58
CA TYR A 159 -15.17 0.76 -3.10
C TYR A 159 -13.67 1.04 -3.27
N LEU A 160 -13.27 1.58 -4.42
CA LEU A 160 -11.88 1.96 -4.67
C LEU A 160 -11.36 3.03 -3.70
N ALA A 161 -12.22 3.90 -3.18
CA ALA A 161 -11.84 4.90 -2.19
C ALA A 161 -11.66 4.32 -0.78
N ILE A 162 -12.44 3.29 -0.40
CA ILE A 162 -12.48 2.76 0.98
C ILE A 162 -11.42 1.69 1.22
N PHE A 163 -11.31 0.70 0.33
CA PHE A 163 -10.45 -0.47 0.54
C PHE A 163 -8.96 -0.14 0.75
N PRO A 164 -8.36 0.84 0.04
CA PRO A 164 -6.96 1.19 0.23
C PRO A 164 -6.62 1.71 1.63
N TRP A 165 -7.57 2.34 2.33
CA TRP A 165 -7.36 2.75 3.73
C TRP A 165 -7.24 1.55 4.66
N ILE A 166 -8.02 0.49 4.42
CA ILE A 166 -7.92 -0.74 5.20
C ILE A 166 -6.57 -1.41 4.94
N THR A 167 -6.17 -1.52 3.67
CA THR A 167 -4.86 -2.06 3.29
C THR A 167 -3.71 -1.27 3.92
N LEU A 168 -3.83 0.06 3.98
CA LEU A 168 -2.86 0.93 4.62
C LEU A 168 -2.69 0.62 6.10
N LEU A 169 -3.79 0.49 6.86
CA LEU A 169 -3.74 0.16 8.28
C LEU A 169 -2.97 -1.15 8.53
N PHE A 170 -3.28 -2.19 7.77
CA PHE A 170 -2.59 -3.47 7.91
C PHE A 170 -1.12 -3.42 7.48
N THR A 171 -0.81 -2.64 6.43
CA THR A 171 0.58 -2.43 5.97
C THR A 171 1.39 -1.66 7.03
N ALA A 172 0.79 -0.66 7.68
CA ALA A 172 1.42 0.11 8.75
C ALA A 172 1.73 -0.78 9.97
N ILE A 173 0.78 -1.64 10.38
CA ILE A 173 0.99 -2.60 11.47
C ILE A 173 2.12 -3.57 11.12
N ALA A 174 2.13 -4.12 9.91
CA ALA A 174 3.18 -5.02 9.46
C ALA A 174 4.56 -4.32 9.47
N ALA A 175 4.62 -3.05 9.05
CA ALA A 175 5.83 -2.25 9.08
C ALA A 175 6.33 -2.04 10.52
N MET A 176 5.45 -1.66 11.46
CA MET A 176 5.80 -1.51 12.88
C MET A 176 6.37 -2.81 13.47
N VAL A 177 5.73 -3.96 13.18
CA VAL A 177 6.21 -5.27 13.64
C VAL A 177 7.58 -5.62 13.02
N LEU A 178 7.84 -5.22 11.77
CA LEU A 178 9.17 -5.37 11.17
C LEU A 178 10.23 -4.50 11.87
N PHE A 179 9.90 -3.26 12.27
CA PHE A 179 10.80 -2.36 13.00
C PHE A 179 11.11 -2.84 14.42
N GLN A 180 10.11 -3.34 15.15
CA GLN A 180 10.33 -3.91 16.48
C GLN A 180 11.26 -5.13 16.42
N ALA A 181 11.14 -5.94 15.37
CA ALA A 181 11.97 -7.11 15.19
C ALA A 181 13.31 -6.84 14.48
N SER A 182 13.53 -5.64 13.92
CA SER A 182 14.83 -5.19 13.38
C SER A 182 15.62 -4.33 14.36
N SER A 183 14.98 -3.86 15.43
CA SER A 183 15.66 -3.18 16.55
C SER A 183 16.68 -4.13 17.15
N PRO A 184 17.98 -3.75 17.18
CA PRO A 184 18.98 -4.52 17.87
C PRO A 184 18.49 -4.73 19.30
N ARG A 185 18.41 -5.98 19.75
CA ARG A 185 18.35 -6.21 21.20
C ARG A 185 19.58 -5.49 21.75
N GLY A 186 19.36 -4.45 22.56
CA GLY A 186 20.44 -3.74 23.24
C GLY A 186 21.36 -4.76 23.91
N PRO A 187 22.66 -4.45 24.06
CA PRO A 187 23.68 -5.41 24.47
C PRO A 187 23.29 -6.06 25.80
N THR A 188 22.59 -7.18 25.73
CA THR A 188 22.15 -7.92 26.90
C THR A 188 23.30 -8.83 27.25
N THR A 189 24.14 -8.34 28.15
CA THR A 189 24.71 -9.18 29.22
C THR A 189 25.65 -10.30 28.76
N PHE A 190 26.62 -10.02 27.90
CA PHE A 190 27.79 -10.92 27.73
C PHE A 190 29.00 -10.52 28.60
N ASN A 191 28.96 -9.34 29.23
CA ASN A 191 30.07 -8.86 30.07
C ASN A 191 29.90 -9.12 31.58
N ALA A 192 28.78 -9.68 32.02
CA ALA A 192 28.57 -9.99 33.44
C ALA A 192 29.40 -11.22 33.86
N THR A 193 29.43 -12.27 33.05
CA THR A 193 30.13 -13.52 33.38
C THR A 193 31.65 -13.40 33.32
N ARG A 194 32.20 -12.56 32.42
CA ARG A 194 33.65 -12.37 32.30
C ARG A 194 34.25 -11.58 33.47
N SER A 195 33.44 -10.75 34.14
CA SER A 195 33.92 -9.95 35.28
C SER A 195 33.94 -10.75 36.59
N GLU A 196 33.10 -11.78 36.72
CA GLU A 196 33.10 -12.69 37.88
C GLU A 196 34.25 -13.70 37.82
N GLU A 197 34.58 -14.24 36.65
CA GLU A 197 35.74 -15.15 36.49
C GLU A 197 37.07 -14.44 36.77
N ASP A 198 37.24 -13.19 36.31
CA ASP A 198 38.47 -12.41 36.49
C ASP A 198 38.69 -11.99 37.97
N PHE A 199 37.60 -11.81 38.74
CA PHE A 199 37.68 -11.54 40.17
C PHE A 199 37.97 -12.82 40.99
N GLN A 200 37.44 -13.96 40.55
CA GLN A 200 37.64 -15.25 41.21
C GLN A 200 39.02 -15.87 40.91
N ASP A 201 39.66 -15.48 39.80
CA ASP A 201 41.04 -15.85 39.48
C ASP A 201 42.02 -15.03 40.34
N LYS A 202 41.85 -13.70 40.39
CA LYS A 202 42.66 -12.82 41.26
C LYS A 202 42.61 -13.17 42.74
N GLY A 203 41.45 -13.63 43.24
CA GLY A 203 41.32 -14.09 44.63
C GLY A 203 42.08 -15.38 44.95
N ARG A 204 42.27 -16.27 43.96
CA ARG A 204 42.99 -17.54 44.14
C ARG A 204 44.50 -17.37 44.16
N ASP A 205 45.03 -16.41 43.41
CA ASP A 205 46.47 -16.16 43.35
C ASP A 205 46.99 -15.55 44.66
N VAL A 206 46.24 -14.61 45.25
CA VAL A 206 46.58 -14.00 46.55
C VAL A 206 46.57 -15.01 47.69
N GLN A 207 45.69 -16.02 47.62
CA GLN A 207 45.60 -17.06 48.65
C GLN A 207 46.74 -18.09 48.56
N LYS A 208 47.27 -18.35 47.36
CA LYS A 208 48.46 -19.19 47.19
C LYS A 208 49.73 -18.51 47.71
N GLU A 209 49.89 -17.22 47.46
CA GLU A 209 51.08 -16.47 47.90
C GLU A 209 51.24 -16.40 49.43
N ASN A 210 50.13 -16.34 50.17
CA ASN A 210 50.14 -16.35 51.64
C ASN A 210 50.32 -17.75 52.27
N SER A 211 50.36 -18.82 51.47
CA SER A 211 50.51 -20.19 51.97
C SER A 211 51.98 -20.64 52.02
N ASP A 212 52.88 -19.90 51.36
CA ASP A 212 54.29 -20.26 51.15
C ASP A 212 55.28 -19.42 52.00
N VAL A 213 54.78 -18.70 53.02
CA VAL A 213 55.57 -17.94 54.02
C VAL A 213 55.35 -18.53 55.41
#